data_AF-A0A9E1IS54-F1
#
_entry.id   AF-A0A9E1IS54-F1
#
_cell.length_a   1.000
_cell.length_b   1.000
_cell.length_c   1.000
_cell.angle_alpha   90.00
_cell.angle_beta   90.00
_cell.angle_gamma   90.00
#
_symmetry.space_group_name_H-M   'P 1'
#
loop_
_entity.id
_entity.type
_entity.pdbx_description
1 polymer ?
#
loop_
_entity_poly.entity_id
_entity_poly.type
_entity_poly.pdbx_seq_one_letter_code
_entity_poly.pdbx_strand_id
1 'polypeptide(L)'
;EQVRHYLPQTHSILMERQTLLDHRAFWGEEQTPTQRTLPLLTEEEQALYQLLLKQELAPQLRLEQERIGYTSLCQALSRLQNPEENG
;
A
#
# COMPACT_ATOMS: atom_id res chain seq x y z
N GLU A 1 -9.41 7.44 -2.94
CA GLU A 1 -10.46 7.45 -3.98
C GLU A 1 -10.80 8.81 -4.58
N GLN A 2 -11.02 9.88 -3.80
CA GLN A 2 -11.41 11.18 -4.37
C GLN A 2 -10.38 11.70 -5.40
N VAL A 3 -9.09 11.52 -5.13
CA VAL A 3 -8.04 11.92 -6.08
C VAL A 3 -8.14 11.14 -7.40
N ARG A 4 -8.29 9.81 -7.36
CA ARG A 4 -8.44 8.98 -8.56
C ARG A 4 -9.72 9.26 -9.34
N HIS A 5 -10.77 9.74 -8.66
CA HIS A 5 -11.99 10.17 -9.33
C HIS A 5 -11.75 11.38 -10.25
N TYR A 6 -10.89 12.32 -9.85
CA TYR A 6 -10.54 13.50 -10.65
C TYR A 6 -9.30 13.29 -11.54
N LEU A 7 -8.41 12.36 -11.17
CA LEU A 7 -7.14 12.07 -11.82
C LEU A 7 -6.96 10.54 -11.94
N PRO A 8 -7.57 9.89 -12.94
CA PRO A 8 -7.61 8.43 -13.05
C PRO A 8 -6.23 7.78 -13.21
N GLN A 9 -5.25 8.52 -13.72
CA GLN A 9 -3.84 8.10 -13.81
C GLN A 9 -3.06 8.16 -12.48
N THR A 10 -3.72 8.46 -11.36
CA THR A 10 -3.04 8.50 -10.05
C THR A 10 -2.80 7.10 -9.52
N HIS A 11 -1.54 6.77 -9.24
CA HIS A 11 -1.15 5.53 -8.57
C HIS A 11 -0.80 5.80 -7.11
N SER A 12 -1.10 4.84 -6.23
CA SER A 12 -0.61 4.91 -4.85
C SER A 12 0.86 4.52 -4.83
N ILE A 13 1.60 5.11 -3.91
CA ILE A 13 2.99 4.75 -3.62
C ILE A 13 2.97 3.99 -2.30
N LEU A 14 3.81 2.95 -2.14
CA LEU A 14 3.93 2.14 -0.93
C LEU A 14 2.71 1.25 -0.62
N MET A 15 1.90 0.93 -1.64
CA MET A 15 0.71 0.08 -1.52
C MET A 15 0.92 -1.32 -2.12
N GLU A 16 2.16 -1.75 -2.26
CA GLU A 16 2.51 -3.09 -2.74
C GLU A 16 2.63 -4.08 -1.59
N ARG A 17 2.25 -5.34 -1.85
CA ARG A 17 2.43 -6.43 -0.87
C ARG A 17 3.88 -6.56 -0.39
N GLN A 18 4.84 -6.38 -1.30
CA GLN A 18 6.26 -6.44 -0.95
C GLN A 18 6.62 -5.33 0.04
N THR A 19 6.17 -4.08 -0.21
CA THR A 19 6.36 -2.95 0.70
C THR A 19 5.81 -3.25 2.10
N LEU A 20 4.62 -3.84 2.20
CA LEU A 20 4.04 -4.26 3.48
C LEU A 20 4.93 -5.27 4.20
N LEU A 21 5.44 -6.28 3.50
CA LEU A 21 6.25 -7.36 4.08
C LEU A 21 7.65 -6.89 4.49
N ASP A 22 8.29 -6.03 3.70
CA ASP A 22 9.62 -5.49 3.99
C ASP A 22 9.62 -4.60 5.24
N HIS A 23 8.47 -3.96 5.51
CA HIS A 23 8.31 -3.01 6.62
C HIS A 23 7.53 -3.61 7.80
N ARG A 24 7.71 -4.91 8.06
CA ARG A 24 7.15 -5.62 9.24
C ARG A 24 7.41 -4.92 10.57
N ALA A 25 8.57 -4.27 10.72
CA ALA A 25 8.90 -3.51 11.92
C ALA A 25 7.99 -2.29 12.17
N PHE A 26 7.24 -1.86 11.16
CA PHE A 26 6.32 -0.73 11.19
C PHE A 26 4.85 -1.15 11.11
N TRP A 27 4.59 -2.44 11.35
CA TRP A 27 3.24 -2.93 11.55
C TRP A 27 2.69 -2.40 12.88
N GLY A 28 1.46 -1.92 12.85
CA GLY A 28 0.66 -1.54 13.99
C GLY A 28 -0.72 -2.18 13.90
N GLU A 29 -1.58 -1.80 14.83
CA GLU A 29 -2.95 -2.30 14.95
C GLU A 29 -3.93 -1.13 14.77
N GLU A 30 -4.84 -1.24 13.80
CA GLU A 30 -5.93 -0.29 13.62
C GLU A 30 -7.19 -0.81 14.33
N GLN A 31 -7.47 -0.27 15.50
CA GLN A 31 -8.63 -0.67 16.32
C GLN A 31 -9.98 -0.52 15.60
N THR A 32 -10.05 0.42 14.66
CA THR A 32 -11.24 0.69 13.85
C THR A 32 -10.86 0.68 12.37
N PRO A 33 -10.69 -0.51 11.76
CA PRO A 33 -10.29 -0.61 10.37
C PRO A 33 -11.33 0.08 9.50
N THR A 34 -10.88 1.05 8.70
CA THR A 34 -11.77 1.80 7.82
C THR A 34 -12.16 0.91 6.63
N GLN A 35 -13.30 0.23 6.74
CA GLN A 35 -13.87 -0.55 5.64
C GLN A 35 -14.57 0.36 4.65
N ARG A 36 -13.83 0.85 3.66
CA ARG A 36 -14.39 1.58 2.51
C ARG A 36 -14.28 0.76 1.25
N THR A 37 -15.27 0.87 0.37
CA THR A 37 -15.15 0.37 -1.00
C THR A 37 -14.21 1.31 -1.75
N LEU A 38 -13.11 0.78 -2.27
CA LEU A 38 -12.10 1.52 -3.02
C LEU A 38 -12.09 0.99 -4.47
N PRO A 39 -13.09 1.34 -5.30
CA PRO A 39 -13.29 0.72 -6.62
C PRO A 39 -12.24 1.15 -7.65
N LEU A 40 -11.43 2.18 -7.36
CA LEU A 40 -10.43 2.71 -8.28
C LEU A 40 -9.02 2.18 -7.99
N LEU A 41 -8.89 1.21 -7.09
CA LEU A 41 -7.64 0.49 -6.88
C LEU A 41 -7.29 -0.37 -8.09
N THR A 42 -5.99 -0.50 -8.36
CA THR A 42 -5.45 -1.51 -9.27
C THR A 42 -5.70 -2.92 -8.70
N GLU A 43 -5.56 -3.95 -9.52
CA GLU A 43 -5.78 -5.33 -9.08
C GLU A 43 -4.83 -5.72 -7.93
N GLU A 44 -3.57 -5.30 -8.00
CA GLU A 44 -2.55 -5.54 -6.97
C GLU A 44 -2.88 -4.83 -5.66
N GLU A 45 -3.30 -3.57 -5.73
CA GLU A 45 -3.71 -2.79 -4.56
C GLU A 45 -4.98 -3.38 -3.92
N GLN A 46 -5.94 -3.80 -4.74
CA GLN A 46 -7.16 -4.44 -4.28
C GLN A 46 -6.84 -5.78 -3.59
N ALA A 47 -5.92 -6.58 -4.15
CA ALA A 47 -5.48 -7.82 -3.55
C ALA A 47 -4.81 -7.60 -2.18
N LEU A 48 -3.95 -6.59 -2.05
CA LEU A 48 -3.36 -6.22 -0.76
C LEU A 48 -4.44 -5.77 0.24
N TYR A 49 -5.37 -4.92 -0.20
CA TYR A 49 -6.45 -4.42 0.66
C TYR A 49 -7.33 -5.57 1.17
N GLN A 50 -7.68 -6.53 0.31
CA GLN A 50 -8.43 -7.72 0.73
C GLN A 50 -7.65 -8.60 1.71
N LEU A 51 -6.33 -8.76 1.51
CA LEU A 51 -5.47 -9.49 2.44
C LEU A 51 -5.46 -8.83 3.84
N LEU A 52 -5.44 -7.50 3.90
CA LEU A 52 -5.53 -6.75 5.17
C LEU A 52 -6.90 -6.96 5.85
N LEU A 53 -7.99 -6.85 5.09
CA LEU A 53 -9.35 -7.05 5.61
C LEU A 53 -9.58 -8.45 6.17
N LYS A 54 -9.00 -9.48 5.53
CA LYS A 54 -9.07 -10.86 5.99
C LYS A 54 -8.19 -11.15 7.20
N GLN A 55 -7.32 -10.22 7.59
CA GLN A 55 -6.41 -10.35 8.74
C GLN A 55 -5.51 -11.60 8.64
N GLU A 56 -5.11 -11.99 7.41
CA GLU A 56 -4.35 -13.22 7.17
C GLU A 56 -2.91 -13.16 7.72
N LEU A 57 -2.32 -11.95 7.81
CA LEU A 57 -0.94 -11.76 8.28
C LEU A 57 -0.84 -11.43 9.76
N ALA A 58 -1.77 -10.61 10.27
CA ALA A 58 -1.86 -10.21 11.67
C ALA A 58 -3.26 -9.62 11.94
N PRO A 59 -3.76 -9.68 13.19
CA PRO A 59 -5.03 -9.06 13.55
C PRO A 59 -4.95 -7.53 13.38
N GLN A 60 -6.00 -6.95 12.77
CA GLN A 60 -6.13 -5.49 12.58
C GLN A 60 -4.89 -4.80 11.99
N LEU A 61 -4.16 -5.50 11.11
CA LEU A 61 -2.88 -5.04 10.60
C LEU A 61 -2.98 -3.69 9.87
N ARG A 62 -2.20 -2.71 10.33
CA ARG A 62 -1.98 -1.42 9.67
C ARG A 62 -0.50 -1.17 9.46
N LEU A 63 -0.12 -0.70 8.28
CA LEU A 63 1.23 -0.23 8.03
C LEU A 63 1.34 1.25 8.38
N GLU A 64 2.21 1.58 9.33
CA GLU A 64 2.53 2.97 9.69
C GLU A 64 3.47 3.57 8.65
N GLN A 65 2.92 3.98 7.51
CA GLN A 65 3.71 4.50 6.37
C GLN A 65 4.56 5.72 6.76
N GLU A 66 4.14 6.50 7.75
CA GLU A 66 4.92 7.64 8.29
C GLU A 66 6.27 7.23 8.91
N ARG A 67 6.42 5.94 9.27
CA ARG A 67 7.66 5.39 9.83
C ARG A 67 8.59 4.83 8.76
N ILE A 68 8.13 4.76 7.50
CA ILE A 68 8.96 4.30 6.38
C ILE A 68 10.01 5.37 6.10
N GLY A 69 11.28 4.98 6.19
CA GLY A 69 12.41 5.90 6.04
C GLY A 69 12.52 6.48 4.64
N TYR A 70 13.19 7.63 4.53
CA TYR A 70 13.42 8.35 3.27
C TYR A 70 14.05 7.47 2.18
N THR A 71 14.98 6.59 2.54
CA THR A 71 15.63 5.66 1.60
C THR A 71 14.62 4.72 0.92
N SER A 72 13.68 4.15 1.67
CA SER A 72 12.64 3.29 1.12
C SER A 72 11.69 4.07 0.19
N LEU A 73 11.38 5.33 0.53
CA LEU A 73 10.60 6.21 -0.34
C LEU A 73 11.35 6.50 -1.65
N CYS A 74 12.65 6.82 -1.59
CA CYS A 74 13.46 7.01 -2.80
C CYS A 74 13.45 5.77 -3.70
N GLN A 75 13.59 4.58 -3.13
CA GLN A 75 13.52 3.33 -3.90
C GLN A 75 12.15 3.14 -4.57
N ALA A 76 11.06 3.42 -3.83
CA ALA A 76 9.71 3.35 -4.40
C ALA A 76 9.51 4.34 -5.55
N LEU A 77 10.03 5.57 -5.41
CA LEU A 77 9.98 6.58 -6.47
C LEU A 77 10.83 6.19 -7.69
N SER A 78 12.01 5.62 -7.48
CA SER A 78 12.86 5.13 -8.58
C SER A 78 12.17 4.04 -9.39
N ARG A 79 11.44 3.11 -8.74
CA ARG A 79 10.64 2.07 -9.44
C ARG A 79 9.53 2.66 -10.31
N LEU A 80 8.93 3.79 -9.91
CA LEU A 80 7.92 4.49 -10.71
C LEU A 80 8.52 5.23 -11.91
N GLN A 81 9.78 5.67 -11.81
CA GLN A 81 10.48 6.32 -12.91
C GLN A 81 11.00 5.31 -13.95
N ASN A 82 11.30 4.08 -13.53
CA ASN A 82 11.77 2.97 -14.38
C ASN A 82 10.93 1.70 -14.15
N PRO A 83 9.74 1.60 -14.77
CA PRO A 83 8.87 0.43 -14.59
C PRO A 83 9.44 -0.87 -15.20
N GLU A 84 10.46 -0.79 -16.07
CA GLU A 84 11.00 -1.95 -16.80
C GLU A 84 12.02 -2.82 -16.03
N GLU A 85 12.48 -2.40 -14.84
CA GLU A 85 13.53 -3.14 -14.10
C GLU A 85 13.01 -4.16 -13.08
N ASN A 86 11.69 -4.28 -12.87
CA ASN A 86 11.12 -5.29 -11.96
C ASN A 86 10.52 -6.47 -12.76
N GLY A 87 11.41 -7.31 -13.29
CA GLY A 87 11.09 -8.62 -13.87
C GLY A 87 11.42 -9.75 -12.90
#